data_AF-A0A6N4A6R6-F1
#
_entry.id   AF-A0A6N4A6R6-F1
#
_cell.length_a   1.000
_cell.length_b   1.000
_cell.length_c   1.000
_cell.angle_alpha   90.00
_cell.angle_beta   90.00
_cell.angle_gamma   90.00
#
_symmetry.space_group_name_H-M   'P 1'
#
loop_
_entity.id
_entity.type
_entity.pdbx_description
1 polymer ?
#
loop_
_entity_poly.entity_id
_entity_poly.type
_entity_poly.pdbx_seq_one_letter_code
_entity_poly.pdbx_strand_id
1 'polypeptide(L)'
;MIINGNYEIPAFISLNKKIDADMFMLPVSNNAKANKVTSGIDVAFAISKVSKHFSADNKLVAFLMDKKNAAIYNKEQFSFSAIKGVKQKSRFVAGIADQINRGNVINYPDHYYPSALDLTQMLTQAGLNAANHMNEQKNIRISLRRADTAFNAANVGEK
;
A
#
# COMPACT_ATOMS: atom_id res chain seq x y z
N MET A 1 2.25 6.28 17.45
CA MET A 1 2.59 5.54 16.22
C MET A 1 1.32 4.93 15.67
N ILE A 2 1.06 5.08 14.38
CA ILE A 2 -0.02 4.39 13.66
C ILE A 2 0.66 3.55 12.60
N ILE A 3 0.25 2.28 12.45
CA ILE A 3 0.79 1.37 11.43
C ILE A 3 -0.15 1.43 10.24
N ASN A 4 0.19 2.25 9.25
CA ASN A 4 -0.61 2.42 8.04
C ASN A 4 0.25 2.99 6.89
N GLY A 5 -0.31 3.08 5.69
CA GLY A 5 0.37 3.66 4.53
C GLY A 5 0.35 5.19 4.48
N ASN A 6 1.07 5.77 3.51
CA ASN A 6 1.14 7.22 3.30
C ASN A 6 -0.21 7.84 2.89
N TYR A 7 -1.14 7.03 2.39
CA TYR A 7 -2.48 7.46 1.98
C TYR A 7 -3.34 7.99 3.14
N GLU A 8 -2.98 7.73 4.40
CA GLU A 8 -3.68 8.29 5.58
C GLU A 8 -3.25 9.72 5.92
N ILE A 9 -2.08 10.16 5.44
CA ILE A 9 -1.50 11.46 5.79
C ILE A 9 -2.44 12.64 5.46
N PRO A 10 -3.14 12.69 4.31
CA PRO A 10 -4.14 13.72 4.04
C PRO A 10 -5.21 13.83 5.13
N ALA A 11 -5.72 12.69 5.64
CA ALA A 11 -6.72 12.67 6.69
C ALA A 11 -6.15 13.25 8.00
N PHE A 12 -4.94 12.85 8.41
CA PHE A 12 -4.30 13.39 9.62
C PHE A 12 -4.06 14.90 9.56
N ILE A 13 -3.57 15.39 8.43
CA ILE A 13 -3.29 16.82 8.24
C ILE A 13 -4.59 17.63 8.19
N SER A 14 -5.68 17.05 7.65
CA SER A 14 -6.99 17.71 7.65
C SER A 14 -7.51 17.96 9.07
N LEU A 15 -7.25 17.04 10.00
CA LEU A 15 -7.64 17.14 11.41
C LEU A 15 -6.73 18.06 12.21
N ASN A 16 -5.41 18.02 11.94
CA ASN A 16 -4.44 18.87 12.61
C ASN A 16 -3.31 19.29 11.66
N LYS A 17 -3.43 20.50 11.09
CA LYS A 17 -2.42 21.08 10.19
C LYS A 17 -1.06 21.32 10.84
N LYS A 18 -0.99 21.33 12.17
CA LYS A 18 0.25 21.54 12.95
C LYS A 18 0.87 20.23 13.42
N ILE A 19 0.29 19.07 13.06
CA ILE A 19 0.80 17.77 13.49
C ILE A 19 2.28 17.63 13.09
N ASP A 20 3.11 17.22 14.03
CA ASP A 20 4.50 16.89 13.77
C ASP A 20 4.64 15.37 13.64
N ALA A 21 4.75 14.92 12.39
CA ALA A 21 4.79 13.50 12.06
C ALA A 21 5.71 13.24 10.88
N ASP A 22 6.19 11.99 10.83
CA ASP A 22 6.96 11.41 9.73
C ASP A 22 6.57 9.93 9.60
N MET A 23 6.97 9.31 8.49
CA MET A 23 6.79 7.90 8.19
C MET A 23 8.15 7.23 8.15
N PHE A 24 8.26 6.09 8.82
CA PHE A 24 9.47 5.27 8.81
C PHE A 24 9.14 3.83 8.44
N MET A 25 10.14 3.12 7.91
CA MET A 25 10.02 1.71 7.54
C MET A 25 9.84 0.85 8.79
N LEU A 26 8.78 0.04 8.84
CA LEU A 26 8.58 -0.92 9.92
C LEU A 26 9.69 -1.99 9.88
N PRO A 27 10.54 -2.12 10.92
CA PRO A 27 11.58 -3.13 10.94
C PRO A 27 10.98 -4.50 11.24
N VAL A 28 11.21 -5.47 10.35
CA VAL A 28 10.72 -6.86 10.47
C VAL A 28 11.87 -7.88 10.63
N SER A 29 13.11 -7.40 10.58
CA SER A 29 14.33 -8.19 10.78
C SER A 29 15.36 -7.40 11.61
N ASN A 30 16.11 -8.13 12.45
CA ASN A 30 17.29 -7.61 13.15
C ASN A 30 18.46 -7.29 12.19
N ASN A 31 18.46 -7.83 10.98
CA ASN A 31 19.38 -7.40 9.94
C ASN A 31 18.83 -6.14 9.26
N ALA A 32 19.40 -4.97 9.61
CA ALA A 32 18.96 -3.68 9.06
C ALA A 32 18.95 -3.65 7.51
N LYS A 33 19.85 -4.37 6.85
CA LYS A 33 19.94 -4.43 5.38
C LYS A 33 18.86 -5.30 4.72
N ALA A 34 18.17 -6.14 5.50
CA ALA A 34 17.11 -7.02 5.00
C ALA A 34 15.72 -6.35 5.01
N ASN A 35 15.57 -5.22 5.70
CA ASN A 35 14.29 -4.51 5.78
C ASN A 35 14.02 -3.73 4.48
N LYS A 36 12.77 -3.77 4.04
CA LYS A 36 12.26 -3.09 2.84
C LYS A 36 10.99 -2.32 3.15
N VAL A 37 10.74 -1.25 2.41
CA VAL A 37 9.46 -0.53 2.47
C VAL A 37 8.44 -1.28 1.61
N THR A 38 7.30 -1.67 2.15
CA THR A 38 6.18 -2.13 1.33
C THR A 38 5.66 -0.96 0.51
N SER A 39 5.69 -1.08 -0.83
CA SER A 39 5.25 -0.05 -1.76
C SER A 39 4.75 -0.68 -3.05
N GLY A 40 3.71 -0.09 -3.64
CA GLY A 40 3.03 -0.60 -4.82
C GLY A 40 2.30 0.50 -5.58
N ILE A 41 1.61 0.11 -6.64
CA ILE A 41 0.84 1.04 -7.47
C ILE A 41 -0.51 1.29 -6.81
N ASP A 42 -0.68 2.50 -6.25
CA ASP A 42 -1.92 2.96 -5.64
C ASP A 42 -2.94 3.42 -6.70
N VAL A 43 -2.47 4.22 -7.67
CA VAL A 43 -3.29 4.71 -8.79
C VAL A 43 -2.64 4.39 -10.12
N ALA A 44 -3.39 3.70 -10.97
CA ALA A 44 -3.05 3.45 -12.37
C ALA A 44 -4.19 3.92 -13.27
N PHE A 45 -3.83 4.50 -14.42
CA PHE A 45 -4.80 4.85 -15.46
C PHE A 45 -4.81 3.77 -16.54
N ALA A 46 -5.98 3.30 -16.90
CA ALA A 46 -6.19 2.36 -17.99
C ALA A 46 -7.35 2.85 -18.88
N ILE A 47 -7.24 2.59 -20.18
CA ILE A 47 -8.29 2.88 -21.15
C ILE A 47 -8.94 1.56 -21.57
N SER A 48 -10.26 1.53 -21.56
CA SER A 48 -11.00 0.34 -21.99
C SER A 48 -10.70 -0.01 -23.44
N LYS A 49 -10.41 -1.29 -23.71
CA LYS A 49 -10.14 -1.79 -25.07
C LYS A 49 -11.33 -1.65 -26.04
N VAL A 50 -12.54 -1.44 -25.52
CA VAL A 50 -13.76 -1.28 -26.33
C VAL A 50 -14.28 0.17 -26.33
N SER A 51 -13.48 1.14 -25.91
CA SER A 51 -13.90 2.55 -25.92
C SER A 51 -14.24 3.02 -27.34
N LYS A 52 -15.33 3.77 -27.47
CA LYS A 52 -15.69 4.48 -28.72
C LYS A 52 -15.04 5.87 -28.82
N HIS A 53 -14.33 6.30 -27.77
CA HIS A 53 -13.80 7.66 -27.62
C HIS A 53 -12.29 7.70 -27.31
N PHE A 54 -11.52 6.74 -27.85
CA PHE A 54 -10.06 6.61 -27.60
C PHE A 54 -9.25 7.91 -27.70
N SER A 55 -9.58 8.79 -28.65
CA SER A 55 -8.86 10.08 -28.78
C SER A 55 -9.08 10.99 -27.56
N ALA A 56 -10.31 11.06 -27.05
CA ALA A 56 -10.62 11.84 -25.85
C ALA A 56 -10.03 11.18 -24.60
N ASP A 57 -10.14 9.86 -24.47
CA ASP A 57 -9.60 9.10 -23.33
C ASP A 57 -8.08 9.26 -23.23
N ASN A 58 -7.36 9.13 -24.34
CA ASN A 58 -5.91 9.34 -24.37
C ASN A 58 -5.53 10.78 -24.00
N LYS A 59 -6.30 11.78 -24.46
CA LYS A 59 -6.07 13.18 -24.07
C LYS A 59 -6.24 13.39 -22.57
N LEU A 60 -7.25 12.76 -21.96
CA LEU A 60 -7.46 12.83 -20.53
C LEU A 60 -6.32 12.16 -19.76
N VAL A 61 -5.95 10.93 -20.12
CA VAL A 61 -4.84 10.22 -19.47
C VAL A 61 -3.53 11.00 -19.62
N ALA A 62 -3.23 11.52 -20.82
CA ALA A 62 -2.06 12.36 -21.05
C ALA A 62 -2.07 13.64 -20.21
N PHE A 63 -3.23 14.29 -20.05
CA PHE A 63 -3.39 15.42 -19.15
C PHE A 63 -3.09 15.02 -17.71
N LEU A 64 -3.68 13.94 -17.20
CA LEU A 64 -3.46 13.50 -15.81
C LEU A 64 -2.00 13.10 -15.54
N MET A 65 -1.33 12.51 -16.53
CA MET A 65 0.08 12.10 -16.46
C MET A 65 1.07 13.24 -16.73
N ASP A 66 0.61 14.42 -17.17
CA ASP A 66 1.49 15.58 -17.33
C ASP A 66 2.20 15.90 -16.01
N LYS A 67 3.48 16.30 -16.11
CA LYS A 67 4.33 16.54 -14.93
C LYS A 67 3.72 17.52 -13.95
N LYS A 68 3.03 18.57 -14.43
CA LYS A 68 2.39 19.57 -13.57
C LYS A 68 1.25 18.95 -12.76
N ASN A 69 0.40 18.16 -13.42
CA ASN A 69 -0.78 17.55 -12.78
C ASN A 69 -0.37 16.40 -11.84
N ALA A 70 0.56 15.56 -12.28
CA ALA A 70 1.16 14.54 -11.42
C ALA A 70 1.85 15.14 -10.18
N ALA A 71 2.50 16.31 -10.32
CA ALA A 71 3.11 17.00 -9.17
C ALA A 71 2.09 17.56 -8.18
N ILE A 72 0.94 18.06 -8.67
CA ILE A 72 -0.18 18.48 -7.81
C ILE A 72 -0.69 17.28 -7.01
N TYR A 73 -1.05 16.19 -7.69
CA TYR A 73 -1.53 14.96 -7.05
C TYR A 73 -0.51 14.40 -6.06
N ASN A 74 0.76 14.29 -6.46
CA ASN A 74 1.84 13.82 -5.60
C ASN A 74 1.98 14.65 -4.32
N LYS A 75 1.85 15.97 -4.41
CA LYS A 75 1.92 16.87 -3.24
C LYS A 75 0.72 16.66 -2.31
N GLU A 76 -0.48 16.56 -2.86
CA GLU A 76 -1.72 16.50 -2.07
C GLU A 76 -1.94 15.12 -1.42
N GLN A 77 -1.55 14.05 -2.11
CA GLN A 77 -1.76 12.67 -1.67
C GLN A 77 -0.53 12.05 -1.00
N PHE A 78 0.53 12.83 -0.78
CA PHE A 78 1.79 12.35 -0.18
C PHE A 78 2.34 11.09 -0.87
N SER A 79 2.05 10.91 -2.16
CA SER A 79 2.45 9.74 -2.93
C SER A 79 3.88 9.87 -3.45
N PHE A 80 4.41 8.80 -4.05
CA PHE A 80 5.69 8.80 -4.75
C PHE A 80 5.42 8.57 -6.24
N SER A 81 5.44 9.64 -7.03
CA SER A 81 5.07 9.60 -8.44
C SER A 81 6.04 8.76 -9.28
N ALA A 82 5.49 7.93 -10.17
CA ALA A 82 6.23 7.24 -11.22
C ALA A 82 6.57 8.15 -12.42
N ILE A 83 6.02 9.37 -12.49
CA ILE A 83 6.31 10.32 -13.57
C ILE A 83 7.71 10.90 -13.39
N LYS A 84 8.60 10.64 -14.35
CA LYS A 84 10.00 11.07 -14.29
C LYS A 84 10.13 12.58 -14.05
N GLY A 85 10.83 12.94 -12.98
CA GLY A 85 11.09 14.33 -12.60
C GLY A 85 10.07 14.92 -11.61
N VAL A 86 8.98 14.21 -11.31
CA VAL A 86 8.08 14.54 -10.21
C VAL A 86 8.65 13.91 -8.94
N LYS A 87 8.94 14.73 -7.92
CA LYS A 87 9.55 14.28 -6.66
C LYS A 87 8.62 14.58 -5.49
N GLN A 88 8.49 13.62 -4.60
CA GLN A 88 7.92 13.84 -3.27
C GLN A 88 8.94 14.55 -2.38
N LYS A 89 8.51 15.62 -1.71
CA LYS A 89 9.36 16.48 -0.87
C LYS A 89 8.77 16.77 0.51
N SER A 90 7.62 16.18 0.82
CA SER A 90 6.96 16.36 2.10
C SER A 90 7.77 15.75 3.23
N ARG A 91 7.91 16.49 4.34
CA ARG A 91 8.52 15.99 5.58
C ARG A 91 7.77 14.82 6.20
N PHE A 92 6.48 14.66 5.87
CA PHE A 92 5.62 13.61 6.44
C PHE A 92 5.95 12.20 5.94
N VAL A 93 6.77 12.11 4.88
CA VAL A 93 7.23 10.84 4.29
C VAL A 93 8.75 10.85 4.08
N ALA A 94 9.46 11.74 4.77
CA ALA A 94 10.90 11.91 4.59
C ALA A 94 11.67 10.66 5.04
N GLY A 95 11.23 10.00 6.12
CA GLY A 95 11.89 8.82 6.67
C GLY A 95 11.90 7.58 5.76
N ILE A 96 11.05 7.54 4.72
CA ILE A 96 11.03 6.44 3.74
C ILE A 96 11.47 6.85 2.32
N ALA A 97 11.64 8.15 2.05
CA ALA A 97 11.86 8.67 0.70
C ALA A 97 13.12 8.07 0.04
N ASP A 98 14.24 7.99 0.76
CA ASP A 98 15.49 7.42 0.24
C ASP A 98 15.42 5.92 -0.03
N GLN A 99 14.57 5.19 0.71
CA GLN A 99 14.37 3.76 0.46
C GLN A 99 13.61 3.56 -0.85
N ILE A 100 12.54 4.33 -1.06
CA ILE A 100 11.73 4.29 -2.29
C ILE A 100 12.57 4.72 -3.50
N ASN A 101 13.29 5.83 -3.40
CA ASN A 101 14.09 6.35 -4.51
C ASN A 101 15.21 5.40 -4.98
N ARG A 102 15.73 4.55 -4.08
CA ARG A 102 16.74 3.52 -4.41
C ARG A 102 16.13 2.17 -4.79
N GLY A 103 14.80 2.07 -4.83
CA GLY A 103 14.12 0.81 -5.11
C GLY A 103 14.24 -0.23 -3.99
N ASN A 104 14.56 0.18 -2.75
CA ASN A 104 14.55 -0.72 -1.60
C ASN A 104 13.11 -0.95 -1.10
N VAL A 105 12.30 -1.49 -1.99
CA VAL A 105 10.86 -1.71 -1.82
C VAL A 105 10.50 -3.16 -2.06
N ILE A 106 9.35 -3.56 -1.54
CA ILE A 106 8.70 -4.83 -1.83
C ILE A 106 7.22 -4.58 -2.12
N ASN A 107 6.64 -5.35 -3.04
CA ASN A 107 5.23 -5.24 -3.38
C ASN A 107 4.34 -5.63 -2.19
N TYR A 108 3.07 -5.22 -2.22
CA TYR A 108 2.09 -5.69 -1.25
C TYR A 108 1.90 -7.21 -1.42
N PRO A 109 1.91 -7.99 -0.32
CA PRO A 109 1.75 -9.44 -0.40
C PRO A 109 0.35 -9.83 -0.88
N ASP A 110 -0.68 -9.04 -0.56
CA ASP A 110 -2.05 -9.26 -0.99
C ASP A 110 -2.26 -9.17 -2.50
N HIS A 111 -1.37 -8.49 -3.23
CA HIS A 111 -1.37 -8.47 -4.69
C HIS A 111 -1.11 -9.85 -5.33
N TYR A 112 -0.65 -10.84 -4.55
CA TYR A 112 -0.39 -12.19 -5.02
C TYR A 112 -1.46 -13.20 -4.61
N TYR A 113 -2.47 -12.78 -3.83
CA TYR A 113 -3.52 -13.67 -3.37
C TYR A 113 -4.79 -13.51 -4.21
N PRO A 114 -5.64 -14.56 -4.29
CA PRO A 114 -6.94 -14.44 -4.95
C PRO A 114 -7.78 -13.31 -4.34
N SER A 115 -8.48 -12.53 -5.17
CA SER A 115 -9.29 -11.39 -4.70
C SER A 115 -10.40 -11.79 -3.71
N ALA A 116 -10.84 -13.05 -3.74
CA ALA A 116 -11.85 -13.57 -2.81
C ALA A 116 -11.29 -13.92 -1.42
N LEU A 117 -9.98 -13.84 -1.20
CA LEU A 117 -9.36 -14.10 0.10
C LEU A 117 -9.44 -12.87 1.02
N ASP A 118 -10.28 -12.94 2.05
CA ASP A 118 -10.34 -11.91 3.09
C ASP A 118 -9.28 -12.13 4.18
N LEU A 119 -8.08 -11.57 3.96
CA LEU A 119 -7.03 -11.57 4.98
C LEU A 119 -7.33 -10.64 6.16
N THR A 120 -8.10 -9.58 5.96
CA THR A 120 -8.40 -8.59 6.99
C THR A 120 -9.12 -9.25 8.16
N GLN A 121 -10.14 -10.06 7.88
CA GLN A 121 -10.88 -10.79 8.91
C GLN A 121 -9.95 -11.70 9.73
N MET A 122 -9.07 -12.45 9.05
CA MET A 122 -8.18 -13.42 9.70
C MET A 122 -7.13 -12.75 10.57
N LEU A 123 -6.46 -11.72 10.07
CA LEU A 123 -5.45 -10.97 10.80
C LEU A 123 -6.07 -10.21 11.98
N THR A 124 -7.27 -9.63 11.81
CA THR A 124 -8.01 -8.98 12.90
C THR A 124 -8.35 -9.97 14.00
N GLN A 125 -8.83 -11.17 13.65
CA GLN A 125 -9.13 -12.21 14.62
C GLN A 125 -7.86 -12.73 15.32
N ALA A 126 -6.73 -12.83 14.63
CA ALA A 126 -5.46 -13.18 15.24
C ALA A 126 -5.04 -12.12 16.27
N GLY A 127 -5.20 -10.84 15.95
CA GLY A 127 -4.99 -9.73 16.89
C GLY A 127 -5.92 -9.79 18.10
N LEU A 128 -7.21 -10.05 17.89
CA LEU A 128 -8.19 -10.20 18.98
C LEU A 128 -7.87 -11.39 19.90
N ASN A 129 -7.46 -12.52 19.34
CA ASN A 129 -7.03 -13.69 20.13
C ASN A 129 -5.82 -13.35 21.01
N ALA A 130 -4.84 -12.61 20.47
CA ALA A 130 -3.67 -12.17 21.21
C ALA A 130 -4.05 -11.18 22.33
N ALA A 131 -4.94 -10.22 22.04
CA ALA A 131 -5.48 -9.29 23.02
C ALA A 131 -6.22 -10.00 24.17
N ASN A 132 -6.84 -11.15 23.88
CA ASN A 132 -7.48 -12.02 24.88
C ASN A 132 -6.53 -13.05 25.51
N HIS A 133 -5.21 -12.81 25.42
CA HIS A 133 -4.16 -13.64 26.02
C HIS A 133 -4.18 -15.12 25.58
N MET A 134 -4.69 -15.42 24.37
CA MET A 134 -4.54 -16.75 23.80
C MET A 134 -3.05 -17.07 23.63
N ASN A 135 -2.63 -18.29 23.98
CA ASN A 135 -1.27 -18.76 23.73
C ASN A 135 -0.85 -18.50 22.27
N GLU A 136 0.34 -17.90 22.10
CA GLU A 136 0.82 -17.42 20.80
C GLU A 136 0.92 -18.54 19.76
N GLN A 137 1.59 -19.65 20.08
CA GLN A 137 1.75 -20.78 19.15
C GLN A 137 0.38 -21.35 18.74
N LYS A 138 -0.56 -21.45 19.69
CA LYS A 138 -1.93 -21.87 19.40
C LYS A 138 -2.63 -20.89 18.47
N ASN A 139 -2.53 -19.58 18.72
CA ASN A 139 -3.13 -18.54 17.90
C ASN A 139 -2.57 -18.57 16.46
N ILE A 140 -1.24 -18.59 16.31
CA ILE A 140 -0.56 -18.69 15.01
C ILE A 140 -1.05 -19.92 14.25
N ARG A 141 -1.03 -21.10 14.88
CA ARG A 141 -1.45 -22.35 14.22
C ARG A 141 -2.91 -22.31 13.74
N ILE A 142 -3.81 -21.73 14.54
CA ILE A 142 -5.22 -21.61 14.16
C ILE A 142 -5.38 -20.61 13.00
N SER A 143 -4.70 -19.47 13.07
CA SER A 143 -4.75 -18.43 12.05
C SER A 143 -4.20 -18.92 10.71
N LEU A 144 -3.06 -19.62 10.72
CA LEU A 144 -2.49 -20.23 9.51
C LEU A 144 -3.41 -21.28 8.91
N ARG A 145 -3.98 -22.18 9.73
CA ARG A 145 -4.94 -23.17 9.24
C ARG A 145 -6.16 -22.52 8.58
N ARG A 146 -6.68 -21.42 9.15
CA ARG A 146 -7.79 -20.66 8.56
C ARG A 146 -7.39 -20.01 7.24
N ALA A 147 -6.20 -19.44 7.17
CA ALA A 147 -5.66 -18.88 5.94
C ALA A 147 -5.53 -19.95 4.84
N ASP A 148 -5.01 -21.14 5.15
CA ASP A 148 -4.90 -22.25 4.20
C ASP A 148 -6.28 -22.69 3.68
N THR A 149 -7.26 -22.88 4.58
CA THR A 149 -8.62 -23.26 4.19
C THR A 149 -9.27 -22.22 3.27
N ALA A 150 -9.16 -20.94 3.63
CA ALA A 150 -9.76 -19.87 2.86
C ALA A 150 -9.03 -19.62 1.53
N PHE A 151 -7.70 -19.71 1.52
CA PHE A 151 -6.91 -19.62 0.30
C PHE A 151 -7.31 -20.75 -0.66
N ASN A 152 -7.41 -21.99 -0.20
CA ASN A 152 -7.83 -23.11 -1.06
C ASN A 152 -9.25 -22.94 -1.60
N ALA A 153 -10.17 -22.36 -0.81
CA ALA A 153 -11.53 -22.08 -1.26
C ALA A 153 -11.60 -20.93 -2.27
N ALA A 154 -10.76 -19.90 -2.11
CA ALA A 154 -10.70 -18.73 -3.00
C ALA A 154 -9.86 -19.01 -4.26
N ASN A 155 -8.86 -19.87 -4.17
CA ASN A 155 -7.95 -20.27 -5.23
C ASN A 155 -8.49 -21.48 -6.01
N VAL A 156 -9.77 -21.44 -6.34
CA VAL A 156 -10.34 -22.34 -7.32
C VAL A 156 -9.87 -21.83 -8.68
N GLY A 157 -8.77 -22.39 -9.19
CA GLY A 157 -8.33 -22.08 -10.55
C GLY A 157 -9.52 -22.16 -11.51
N GLU A 158 -9.54 -21.30 -12.53
CA GLU A 158 -10.44 -21.48 -13.68
C GLU A 158 -10.40 -22.96 -14.07
N LYS A 159 -11.51 -23.67 -13.82
CA LYS A 159 -11.73 -24.99 -14.41
C LYS A 159 -12.00 -24.81 -15.90
#